data_AF-A0A7Z9E3S1-F1
#
_entry.id   AF-A0A7Z9E3S1-F1
#
_cell.length_a   1.000
_cell.length_b   1.000
_cell.length_c   1.000
_cell.angle_alpha   90.00
_cell.angle_beta   90.00
_cell.angle_gamma   90.00
#
_symmetry.space_group_name_H-M   'P 1'
#
loop_
_entity.id
_entity.type
_entity.pdbx_description
1 polymer ?
#
loop_
_entity_poly.entity_id
_entity_poly.type
_entity_poly.pdbx_seq_one_letter_code
_entity_poly.pdbx_strand_id
1 'polypeptide(L)'
;MSEETKPKAEAAPPEKEEKKPAAEKKPKAPALEDKPFVEFIQQDYIPALQKALNSQGVEDLDLKFAKEQLPSGLGVNQDCWQVVGKWNAGKRQFNLYFPTEDIKSQKLFTCALNGNKPSTIESFLVDERKITLDLLVFGVVQRLNAQKWLTRN
;
A
#
# COMPACT_ATOMS: atom_id res chain seq x y z
N MET A 1 -34.82 58.85 4.17
CA MET A 1 -35.57 58.90 2.92
C MET A 1 -35.18 57.66 2.13
N SER A 2 -35.70 56.46 2.48
CA SER A 2 -37.11 56.06 2.40
C SER A 2 -37.60 56.26 0.96
N GLU A 3 -38.22 55.33 0.27
CA GLU A 3 -38.65 53.95 0.52
C GLU A 3 -39.19 53.48 -0.85
N GLU A 4 -39.74 52.27 -0.87
CA GLU A 4 -40.66 51.71 -1.86
C GLU A 4 -40.11 50.79 -2.96
N THR A 5 -40.66 49.60 -3.22
CA THR A 5 -41.64 48.73 -2.51
C THR A 5 -41.51 47.31 -3.12
N LYS A 6 -41.53 46.31 -2.22
CA LYS A 6 -41.77 44.83 -2.29
C LYS A 6 -42.91 44.37 -3.27
N PRO A 7 -43.34 43.08 -3.31
CA PRO A 7 -42.69 41.77 -3.06
C PRO A 7 -43.11 40.67 -4.09
N LYS A 8 -42.46 39.50 -4.11
CA LYS A 8 -43.21 38.23 -4.21
C LYS A 8 -42.51 37.11 -3.45
N ALA A 9 -43.18 36.70 -2.38
CA ALA A 9 -42.95 35.47 -1.66
C ALA A 9 -43.49 34.29 -2.47
N GLU A 10 -42.81 33.15 -2.40
CA GLU A 10 -43.52 31.88 -2.37
C GLU A 10 -42.81 30.96 -1.38
N ALA A 11 -43.62 30.44 -0.47
CA ALA A 11 -43.23 29.70 0.71
C ALA A 11 -43.12 28.19 0.39
N ALA A 12 -42.19 27.54 1.08
CA ALA A 12 -42.19 26.10 1.36
C ALA A 12 -43.48 25.70 2.15
N PRO A 13 -43.85 24.41 2.40
CA PRO A 13 -42.94 23.33 2.86
C PRO A 13 -43.44 21.90 2.47
N PRO A 14 -43.22 20.81 3.26
CA PRO A 14 -42.07 19.90 3.18
C PRO A 14 -42.51 18.42 3.01
N GLU A 15 -41.74 17.54 2.36
CA GLU A 15 -41.90 16.10 2.68
C GLU A 15 -40.67 15.22 2.43
N LYS A 16 -40.25 14.62 3.55
CA LYS A 16 -39.77 13.25 3.78
C LYS A 16 -38.61 12.66 2.99
N GLU A 17 -37.59 12.35 3.80
CA GLU A 17 -36.99 11.01 3.93
C GLU A 17 -36.70 10.26 2.64
N GLU A 18 -35.46 10.37 2.19
CA GLU A 18 -34.70 9.16 1.85
C GLU A 18 -33.44 9.11 2.71
N LYS A 19 -33.56 8.39 3.82
CA LYS A 19 -32.44 7.70 4.47
C LYS A 19 -31.72 6.87 3.41
N LYS A 20 -30.59 7.37 2.89
CA LYS A 20 -29.55 6.49 2.34
C LYS A 20 -28.47 6.31 3.40
N PRO A 21 -28.03 5.05 3.62
CA PRO A 21 -27.37 4.68 4.85
C PRO A 21 -26.06 5.45 4.97
N ALA A 22 -25.76 5.84 6.21
CA ALA A 22 -24.41 6.18 6.62
C ALA A 22 -23.47 5.13 6.02
N ALA A 23 -22.75 5.50 4.95
CA ALA A 23 -21.66 4.72 4.43
C ALA A 23 -20.74 4.53 5.62
N GLU A 24 -20.76 3.30 6.12
CA GLU A 24 -20.05 2.86 7.30
C GLU A 24 -18.71 3.55 7.32
N LYS A 25 -18.47 4.26 8.43
CA LYS A 25 -17.12 4.60 8.83
C LYS A 25 -16.34 3.30 8.72
N LYS A 26 -15.64 3.09 7.59
CA LYS A 26 -14.62 2.06 7.48
C LYS A 26 -13.84 2.22 8.77
N PRO A 27 -13.84 1.18 9.62
CA PRO A 27 -13.27 1.29 10.95
C PRO A 27 -11.91 1.92 10.72
N LYS A 28 -11.64 3.03 11.42
CA LYS A 28 -10.33 3.70 11.38
C LYS A 28 -9.32 2.56 11.39
N ALA A 29 -8.63 2.33 10.27
CA ALA A 29 -7.55 1.36 10.24
C ALA A 29 -6.66 1.80 11.39
N PRO A 30 -6.56 0.97 12.44
CA PRO A 30 -6.19 1.39 13.78
C PRO A 30 -4.86 2.11 13.70
N ALA A 31 -4.72 3.17 14.51
CA ALA A 31 -3.56 4.04 14.63
C ALA A 31 -2.26 3.27 14.35
N LEU A 32 -1.81 3.35 13.10
CA LEU A 32 -0.70 2.59 12.55
C LEU A 32 0.65 3.26 12.89
N GLU A 33 0.60 4.36 13.65
CA GLU A 33 1.71 5.24 13.98
C GLU A 33 2.28 5.03 15.39
N ASP A 34 1.71 4.13 16.20
CA ASP A 34 2.14 3.90 17.60
C ASP A 34 2.82 2.54 17.82
N LYS A 35 2.85 1.67 16.80
CA LYS A 35 3.62 0.42 16.85
C LYS A 35 4.94 0.60 16.10
N PRO A 36 6.06 0.04 16.61
CA PRO A 36 7.32 0.09 15.90
C PRO A 36 7.15 -0.53 14.51
N PHE A 37 7.65 0.17 13.49
CA PHE A 37 7.59 -0.20 12.07
C PHE A 37 7.84 -1.69 11.81
N VAL A 38 8.82 -2.25 12.52
CA VAL A 38 9.23 -3.66 12.47
C VAL A 38 8.10 -4.61 12.88
N GLU A 39 7.43 -4.34 13.99
CA GLU A 39 6.33 -5.19 14.47
C GLU A 39 5.14 -5.10 13.52
N PHE A 40 4.83 -3.91 13.01
CA PHE A 40 3.77 -3.75 12.02
C PHE A 40 4.06 -4.56 10.74
N ILE A 41 5.30 -4.49 10.24
CA ILE A 41 5.66 -5.24 9.03
C ILE A 41 5.57 -6.76 9.30
N GLN A 42 6.09 -7.24 10.42
CA GLN A 42 6.10 -8.66 10.74
C GLN A 42 4.72 -9.24 11.09
N GLN A 43 3.94 -8.54 11.92
CA GLN A 43 2.67 -9.04 12.45
C GLN A 43 1.47 -8.77 11.54
N ASP A 44 1.43 -7.62 10.87
CA ASP A 44 0.26 -7.19 10.10
C ASP A 44 0.53 -7.26 8.58
N TYR A 45 1.65 -6.71 8.12
CA TYR A 45 1.93 -6.59 6.68
C TYR A 45 2.27 -7.92 6.00
N ILE A 46 3.20 -8.71 6.54
CA ILE A 46 3.57 -10.03 6.01
C ILE A 46 2.35 -10.94 5.82
N PRO A 47 1.50 -11.19 6.85
CA PRO A 47 0.36 -12.08 6.67
C PRO A 47 -0.71 -11.49 5.74
N ALA A 48 -0.94 -10.17 5.76
CA ALA A 48 -1.87 -9.54 4.83
C ALA A 48 -1.40 -9.66 3.37
N LEU A 49 -0.11 -9.47 3.13
CA LEU A 49 0.49 -9.59 1.81
C LEU A 49 0.48 -11.04 1.33
N GLN A 50 0.78 -12.00 2.21
CA GLN A 50 0.66 -13.42 1.91
C GLN A 50 -0.76 -13.80 1.52
N LYS A 51 -1.76 -13.35 2.29
CA LYS A 51 -3.17 -13.61 1.99
C LYS A 51 -3.60 -13.00 0.65
N ALA A 52 -3.16 -11.77 0.36
CA ALA A 52 -3.46 -11.10 -0.90
C ALA A 52 -2.83 -11.82 -2.10
N LEU A 53 -1.56 -12.24 -2.00
CA LEU A 53 -0.88 -12.96 -3.07
C LEU A 53 -1.42 -14.38 -3.27
N ASN A 54 -1.74 -15.10 -2.19
CA ASN A 54 -2.44 -16.38 -2.26
C ASN A 54 -3.80 -16.23 -2.98
N SER A 55 -4.54 -15.17 -2.68
CA SER A 55 -5.83 -14.88 -3.35
C SER A 55 -5.67 -14.55 -4.83
N GLN A 56 -4.48 -14.14 -5.27
CA GLN A 56 -4.14 -13.88 -6.67
C GLN A 56 -3.56 -15.13 -7.38
N GLY A 57 -3.49 -16.29 -6.70
CA GLY A 57 -3.01 -17.55 -7.27
C GLY A 57 -1.51 -17.82 -7.06
N VAL A 58 -0.86 -17.14 -6.12
CA VAL A 58 0.52 -17.43 -5.72
C VAL A 58 0.51 -18.36 -4.51
N GLU A 59 0.73 -19.67 -4.71
CA GLU A 59 0.62 -20.66 -3.61
C GLU A 59 1.95 -20.90 -2.86
N ASP A 60 3.09 -20.65 -3.50
CA ASP A 60 4.45 -20.94 -3.00
C ASP A 60 5.18 -19.66 -2.59
N LEU A 61 4.58 -18.85 -1.72
CA LEU A 61 5.14 -17.55 -1.32
C LEU A 61 6.04 -17.67 -0.08
N ASP A 62 7.33 -17.39 -0.25
CA ASP A 62 8.32 -17.22 0.81
C ASP A 62 8.54 -15.72 1.06
N LEU A 63 8.06 -15.21 2.21
CA LEU A 63 8.29 -13.84 2.65
C LEU A 63 9.37 -13.80 3.71
N LYS A 64 10.38 -12.97 3.49
CA LYS A 64 11.49 -12.72 4.42
C LYS A 64 11.60 -11.25 4.71
N PHE A 65 11.69 -10.92 5.98
CA PHE A 65 11.97 -9.57 6.43
C PHE A 65 13.32 -9.55 7.14
N ALA A 66 14.26 -8.79 6.60
CA ALA A 66 15.62 -8.70 7.10
C ALA A 66 16.08 -7.24 7.15
N LYS A 67 16.90 -6.91 8.14
CA LYS A 67 17.66 -5.67 8.19
C LYS A 67 19.04 -5.98 7.66
N GLU A 68 19.35 -5.55 6.44
CA GLU A 68 20.65 -5.77 5.82
C GLU A 68 21.10 -4.50 5.10
N GLN A 69 22.41 -4.35 4.93
CA GLN A 69 22.94 -3.28 4.08
C GLN A 69 22.53 -3.52 2.63
N LEU A 70 22.01 -2.48 1.98
CA LEU A 70 21.74 -2.53 0.55
C LEU A 70 23.04 -2.90 -0.20
N PRO A 71 22.96 -3.70 -1.27
CA PRO A 71 24.13 -4.01 -2.07
C PRO A 71 24.78 -2.71 -2.55
N SER A 72 26.11 -2.64 -2.48
CA SER A 72 26.93 -1.42 -2.64
C SER A 72 26.73 -0.64 -3.96
N GLY A 73 25.98 -1.20 -4.92
CA GLY A 73 25.58 -0.53 -6.16
C GLY A 73 24.42 0.47 -6.02
N LEU A 74 23.74 0.53 -4.88
CA LEU A 74 22.62 1.46 -4.64
C LEU A 74 23.04 2.78 -3.96
N GLY A 75 24.31 2.94 -3.59
CA GLY A 75 24.83 4.18 -2.98
C GLY A 75 24.35 4.45 -1.55
N VAL A 76 23.57 3.56 -0.94
CA VAL A 76 23.08 3.67 0.43
C VAL A 76 23.85 2.66 1.30
N ASN A 77 24.95 3.10 1.91
CA ASN A 77 25.75 2.31 2.87
C ASN A 77 25.12 2.30 4.28
N GLN A 78 23.79 2.28 4.36
CA GLN A 78 23.07 2.28 5.64
C GLN A 78 22.24 1.01 5.78
N ASP A 79 22.08 0.55 7.02
CA ASP A 79 21.22 -0.58 7.35
C ASP A 79 19.78 -0.23 6.99
N CYS A 80 19.25 -0.88 5.97
CA CYS A 80 17.88 -0.65 5.51
C CYS A 80 17.04 -1.89 5.81
N TRP A 81 15.78 -1.67 6.12
CA TRP A 81 14.84 -2.77 6.24
C TRP A 81 14.42 -3.22 4.84
N GLN A 82 14.53 -4.50 4.56
CA GLN A 82 14.09 -5.08 3.30
C GLN A 82 13.07 -6.20 3.52
N VAL A 83 11.97 -6.14 2.78
CA VAL A 83 11.00 -7.24 2.65
C VAL A 83 11.25 -7.90 1.31
N VAL A 84 11.65 -9.16 1.34
CA VAL A 84 11.92 -9.99 0.17
C VAL A 84 10.82 -11.02 0.05
N GLY A 85 10.08 -11.02 -1.05
CA GLY A 85 9.12 -12.06 -1.37
C GLY A 85 9.59 -12.87 -2.56
N LYS A 86 9.69 -14.19 -2.41
CA LYS A 86 10.08 -15.13 -3.46
C LYS A 86 8.98 -16.16 -3.67
N TRP A 87 8.69 -16.50 -4.91
CA TRP A 87 7.74 -17.56 -5.22
C TRP A 87 8.00 -18.20 -6.57
N ASN A 88 7.23 -19.25 -6.87
CA ASN A 88 7.37 -20.05 -8.08
C ASN A 88 8.77 -20.68 -8.16
N ALA A 89 9.18 -21.37 -7.08
CA ALA A 89 10.51 -21.96 -6.92
C ALA A 89 11.67 -20.94 -7.10
N GLY A 90 11.47 -19.71 -6.63
CA GLY A 90 12.46 -18.62 -6.72
C GLY A 90 12.59 -17.99 -8.11
N LYS A 91 11.74 -18.36 -9.07
CA LYS A 91 11.70 -17.71 -10.40
C LYS A 91 11.18 -16.29 -10.35
N ARG A 92 10.42 -15.92 -9.32
CA ARG A 92 9.93 -14.55 -9.15
C ARG A 92 10.31 -14.08 -7.77
N GLN A 93 10.91 -12.91 -7.72
CA GLN A 93 11.23 -12.25 -6.47
C GLN A 93 10.88 -10.77 -6.57
N PHE A 94 10.31 -10.21 -5.51
CA PHE A 94 10.23 -8.77 -5.31
C PHE A 94 10.96 -8.42 -4.02
N ASN A 95 11.62 -7.26 -4.01
CA ASN A 95 12.19 -6.71 -2.80
C ASN A 95 11.62 -5.31 -2.59
N LEU A 96 11.21 -5.03 -1.36
CA LEU A 96 10.75 -3.73 -0.92
C LEU A 96 11.74 -3.21 0.10
N TYR A 97 12.38 -2.09 -0.21
CA TYR A 97 13.38 -1.46 0.65
C TYR A 97 12.78 -0.25 1.36
N PHE A 98 13.06 -0.19 2.66
CA PHE A 98 12.71 0.88 3.56
C PHE A 98 14.01 1.46 4.13
N PRO A 99 14.51 2.57 3.54
CA PRO A 99 15.71 3.25 4.02
C PRO A 99 15.54 3.90 5.39
N THR A 100 14.30 4.14 5.81
CA THR A 100 13.95 4.66 7.14
C THR A 100 12.95 3.73 7.79
N GLU A 101 12.93 3.67 9.12
CA GLU A 101 11.97 2.89 9.93
C GLU A 101 10.58 3.55 9.97
N ASP A 102 10.15 4.12 8.84
CA ASP A 102 8.89 4.84 8.68
C ASP A 102 8.24 4.41 7.37
N ILE A 103 6.94 4.13 7.44
CA ILE A 103 6.13 3.68 6.31
C ILE A 103 5.86 4.83 5.34
N LYS A 104 5.76 6.07 5.81
CA LYS A 104 5.45 7.29 5.02
C LYS A 104 6.64 7.79 4.23
N SER A 105 7.84 7.40 4.62
CA SER A 105 9.07 7.79 3.93
C SER A 105 9.21 7.15 2.56
N GLN A 106 10.25 7.57 1.84
CA GLN A 106 10.60 7.05 0.53
C GLN A 106 10.84 5.55 0.59
N LYS A 107 10.11 4.81 -0.22
CA LYS A 107 10.24 3.36 -0.35
C LYS A 107 10.66 3.01 -1.75
N LEU A 108 11.47 1.98 -1.85
CA LEU A 108 11.96 1.49 -3.12
C LEU A 108 11.42 0.08 -3.33
N PHE A 109 11.07 -0.23 -4.55
CA PHE A 109 10.59 -1.54 -4.93
C PHE A 109 11.42 -2.04 -6.10
N THR A 110 11.82 -3.30 -6.03
CA THR A 110 12.49 -3.97 -7.13
C THR A 110 11.78 -5.27 -7.45
N CYS A 111 11.81 -5.61 -8.72
CA CYS A 111 11.37 -6.91 -9.22
C CYS A 111 12.57 -7.60 -9.86
N ALA A 112 12.68 -8.90 -9.62
CA ALA A 112 13.60 -9.76 -10.34
C ALA A 112 12.93 -11.06 -10.77
N LEU A 113 13.35 -11.52 -11.94
CA LEU A 113 12.90 -12.76 -12.57
C LEU A 113 14.06 -13.75 -12.68
N ASN A 114 13.78 -15.03 -12.52
CA ASN A 114 14.71 -16.16 -12.59
C ASN A 114 15.94 -16.03 -11.68
N GLY A 115 15.76 -15.50 -10.46
CA GLY A 115 16.87 -15.35 -9.51
C GLY A 115 17.95 -14.34 -9.94
N ASN A 116 17.73 -13.58 -11.02
CA ASN A 116 18.65 -12.53 -11.44
C ASN A 116 18.70 -11.38 -10.43
N LYS A 117 19.81 -10.64 -10.44
CA LYS A 117 19.96 -9.44 -9.61
C LYS A 117 18.86 -8.42 -9.99
N PRO A 118 18.18 -7.81 -9.01
CA PRO A 118 17.20 -6.76 -9.27
C PRO A 118 17.88 -5.65 -10.05
N SER A 119 17.47 -5.47 -11.30
CA SER A 119 18.10 -4.53 -12.24
C SER A 119 17.38 -3.18 -12.28
N THR A 120 16.12 -3.14 -11.85
CA THR A 120 15.28 -1.94 -11.88
C THR A 120 14.82 -1.63 -10.46
N ILE A 121 15.12 -0.41 -10.02
CA ILE A 121 14.64 0.15 -8.76
C ILE A 121 13.55 1.16 -9.11
N GLU A 122 12.35 0.92 -8.61
CA GLU A 122 11.20 1.77 -8.79
C GLU A 122 10.84 2.45 -7.47
N SER A 123 10.35 3.69 -7.54
CA SER A 123 9.77 4.35 -6.38
C SER A 123 8.42 3.72 -6.02
N PHE A 124 8.17 3.47 -4.74
CA PHE A 124 6.98 2.78 -4.26
C PHE A 124 6.10 3.69 -3.39
N LEU A 125 4.88 3.97 -3.87
CA LEU A 125 3.86 4.76 -3.16
C LEU A 125 4.40 6.10 -2.61
N VAL A 126 5.22 6.80 -3.41
CA VAL A 126 5.81 8.10 -3.05
C VAL A 126 4.83 9.27 -3.14
N ASP A 127 3.74 9.13 -3.91
CA ASP A 127 2.71 10.17 -4.05
C ASP A 127 1.67 10.13 -2.92
N GLU A 128 1.68 9.06 -2.13
CA GLU A 128 0.63 8.76 -1.16
C GLU A 128 0.86 9.52 0.15
N ARG A 129 0.04 10.54 0.40
CA ARG A 129 0.09 11.31 1.66
C ARG A 129 -0.32 10.50 2.89
N LYS A 130 -1.12 9.45 2.71
CA LYS A 130 -1.61 8.58 3.78
C LYS A 130 -1.41 7.13 3.37
N ILE A 131 -0.57 6.45 4.11
CA ILE A 131 -0.19 5.07 3.79
C ILE A 131 -0.85 4.15 4.80
N THR A 132 -1.68 3.25 4.30
CA THR A 132 -2.37 2.23 5.08
C THR A 132 -1.84 0.85 4.70
N LEU A 133 -2.06 -0.13 5.57
CA LEU A 133 -1.71 -1.54 5.29
C LEU A 133 -2.30 -2.00 3.96
N ASP A 134 -3.59 -1.76 3.75
CA ASP A 134 -4.30 -2.17 2.54
C ASP A 134 -3.69 -1.51 1.30
N LEU A 135 -3.34 -0.22 1.38
CA LEU A 135 -2.69 0.50 0.28
C LEU A 135 -1.30 -0.07 -0.05
N LEU A 136 -0.50 -0.44 0.96
CA LEU A 136 0.80 -1.09 0.72
C LEU A 136 0.62 -2.42 0.00
N VAL A 137 -0.29 -3.27 0.50
CA VAL A 137 -0.56 -4.58 -0.09
C VAL A 137 -1.11 -4.43 -1.51
N PHE A 138 -2.07 -3.53 -1.70
CA PHE A 138 -2.64 -3.19 -3.01
C PHE A 138 -1.57 -2.70 -3.97
N GLY A 139 -0.68 -1.80 -3.54
CA GLY A 139 0.42 -1.29 -4.35
C GLY A 139 1.36 -2.40 -4.82
N VAL A 140 1.72 -3.35 -3.94
CA VAL A 140 2.52 -4.51 -4.33
C VAL A 140 1.76 -5.37 -5.34
N VAL A 141 0.52 -5.76 -5.04
CA VAL A 141 -0.31 -6.58 -5.94
C VAL A 141 -0.47 -5.91 -7.31
N GLN A 142 -0.70 -4.60 -7.36
CA GLN A 142 -0.81 -3.82 -8.58
C GLN A 142 0.49 -3.86 -9.39
N ARG A 143 1.66 -3.70 -8.74
CA ARG A 143 2.97 -3.78 -9.40
C ARG A 143 3.23 -5.18 -9.96
N LEU A 144 2.91 -6.22 -9.20
CA LEU A 144 3.06 -7.61 -9.65
C LEU A 144 2.09 -7.95 -10.81
N ASN A 145 0.88 -7.39 -10.78
CA ASN A 145 -0.07 -7.46 -11.90
C ASN A 145 0.45 -6.72 -13.13
N ALA A 146 1.04 -5.53 -12.98
CA ALA A 146 1.62 -4.77 -14.08
C ALA A 146 2.77 -5.53 -14.77
N GLN A 147 3.55 -6.31 -14.00
CA GLN A 147 4.58 -7.22 -14.51
C GLN A 147 4.01 -8.50 -15.16
N LYS A 148 2.68 -8.68 -15.21
CA LYS A 148 1.97 -9.88 -15.68
C LYS A 148 2.38 -11.15 -14.92
N TRP A 149 2.65 -11.02 -13.63
CA TRP A 149 3.03 -12.17 -12.80
C TRP A 149 1.81 -12.90 -12.21
N LEU A 150 0.72 -12.20 -11.92
CA LEU A 150 -0.44 -12.80 -11.25
C LEU A 150 -1.52 -13.25 -12.25
N THR A 151 -1.82 -12.47 -13.28
CA THR A 151 -2.75 -12.88 -14.35
C THR A 151 -2.06 -13.78 -15.37
N ARG A 152 -2.52 -15.03 -15.45
CA ARG A 152 -2.29 -15.92 -16.58
C ARG A 152 -3.29 -15.54 -17.68
N ASN A 153 -2.81 -14.89 -18.74
CA ASN A 153 -3.59 -14.83 -19.99
C ASN A 153 -3.67 -16.22 -20.61
#